data_AF-A0A3C1CJG0-F1
#
_entry.id   AF-A0A3C1CJG0-F1
#
_cell.length_a   1.000
_cell.length_b   1.000
_cell.length_c   1.000
_cell.angle_alpha   90.00
_cell.angle_beta   90.00
_cell.angle_gamma   90.00
#
_symmetry.space_group_name_H-M   'P 1'
#
loop_
_entity.id
_entity.type
_entity.pdbx_description
1 polymer ?
#
loop_
_entity_poly.entity_id
_entity_poly.type
_entity_poly.pdbx_seq_one_letter_code
_entity_poly.pdbx_strand_id
1 'polypeptide(L)'
;FGYACDETPDLMPLPIWLAHRLAQRLAQVRRVGVLPYLRPDGKTQVSVIYENGRPVALDTVLVSTQHAPGVDIETLLLPDLREHVIHPLLPPDLEHDHMRVLANPTGRFELGGPHADTGLTGRKIIVD
;
A
#
# COMPACT_ATOMS: atom_id res chain seq x y z
N PHE A 1 -11.10 -21.35 -3.57
CA PHE A 1 -10.51 -22.16 -2.48
C PHE A 1 -10.69 -21.38 -1.19
N GLY A 2 -10.82 -22.05 -0.04
CA GLY A 2 -10.79 -21.41 1.28
C GLY A 2 -9.38 -21.52 1.86
N TYR A 3 -8.91 -20.47 2.51
CA TYR A 3 -7.61 -20.46 3.20
C TYR A 3 -7.69 -19.62 4.47
N ALA A 4 -6.92 -20.00 5.48
CA ALA A 4 -6.75 -19.26 6.72
C ALA A 4 -5.37 -19.62 7.31
N CYS A 5 -4.74 -18.66 7.97
CA CYS A 5 -3.51 -18.87 8.76
C CYS A 5 -3.51 -17.95 9.98
N ASP A 6 -2.67 -18.24 10.98
CA ASP A 6 -2.60 -17.51 12.25
C ASP A 6 -1.59 -16.35 12.23
N GLU A 7 -1.18 -15.88 11.05
CA GLU A 7 -0.20 -14.78 10.92
C GLU A 7 -0.76 -13.41 11.33
N THR A 8 -2.08 -13.24 11.30
CA THR A 8 -2.77 -11.99 11.65
C THR A 8 -4.03 -12.27 12.49
N PRO A 9 -4.54 -11.28 13.26
CA PRO A 9 -5.76 -11.44 14.04
C PRO A 9 -7.02 -11.79 13.23
N ASP A 10 -7.03 -11.45 11.94
CA ASP A 10 -8.14 -11.70 11.02
C ASP A 10 -8.01 -13.07 10.31
N LEU A 11 -7.09 -13.92 10.75
CA LEU A 11 -6.77 -15.24 10.18
C LEU A 11 -6.35 -15.22 8.70
N MET A 12 -5.68 -14.14 8.29
CA MET A 12 -5.24 -13.89 6.92
C MET A 12 -3.71 -13.88 6.80
N PRO A 13 -3.16 -14.19 5.60
CA PRO A 13 -1.73 -14.07 5.34
C PRO A 13 -1.30 -12.61 5.44
N LEU A 14 -0.21 -12.36 6.15
CA LEU A 14 0.24 -11.00 6.45
C LEU A 14 0.43 -10.11 5.19
N PRO A 15 1.01 -10.58 4.06
CA PRO A 15 1.30 -9.72 2.93
C PRO A 15 0.03 -9.12 2.29
N ILE A 16 -0.98 -9.95 2.01
CA ILE A 16 -2.25 -9.48 1.42
C ILE A 16 -3.04 -8.66 2.43
N TRP A 17 -3.01 -9.05 3.71
CA TRP A 17 -3.66 -8.33 4.79
C TRP A 17 -3.13 -6.89 4.92
N LEU A 18 -1.80 -6.72 4.91
CA LEU A 18 -1.18 -5.40 5.02
C LEU A 18 -1.37 -4.58 3.73
N ALA A 19 -1.26 -5.20 2.55
CA ALA A 19 -1.50 -4.52 1.27
C ALA A 19 -2.93 -3.93 1.19
N HIS A 20 -3.94 -4.68 1.64
CA HIS A 20 -5.32 -4.19 1.73
C HIS A 20 -5.49 -3.03 2.69
N ARG A 21 -4.91 -3.14 3.90
CA ARG A 21 -4.98 -2.07 4.90
C ARG A 21 -4.30 -0.79 4.44
N LEU A 22 -3.17 -0.90 3.73
CA LEU A 22 -2.51 0.25 3.11
C LEU A 22 -3.42 0.90 2.05
N ALA A 23 -4.07 0.13 1.17
CA ALA A 23 -4.97 0.66 0.16
C ALA A 23 -6.21 1.34 0.80
N GLN A 24 -6.78 0.72 1.84
CA GLN A 24 -7.88 1.28 2.63
C GLN A 24 -7.47 2.59 3.30
N ARG A 25 -6.28 2.63 3.91
CA ARG A 25 -5.76 3.82 4.59
C ARG A 25 -5.47 4.95 3.60
N LEU A 26 -4.91 4.64 2.44
CA LEU A 26 -4.70 5.59 1.34
C LEU A 26 -6.03 6.24 0.90
N ALA A 27 -7.09 5.43 0.75
CA ALA A 27 -8.42 5.94 0.46
C ALA A 27 -8.99 6.79 1.60
N GLN A 28 -8.73 6.42 2.86
CA GLN A 28 -9.18 7.16 4.04
C GLN A 28 -8.55 8.55 4.09
N VAL A 29 -7.21 8.65 4.08
CA VAL A 29 -6.49 9.93 4.22
C VAL A 29 -6.84 10.91 3.09
N ARG A 30 -7.12 10.40 1.89
CA ARG A 30 -7.66 11.18 0.77
C ARG A 30 -9.07 11.71 1.08
N ARG A 31 -9.99 10.84 1.47
CA ARG A 31 -11.41 11.19 1.67
C ARG A 31 -11.63 12.16 2.83
N VAL A 32 -10.82 12.06 3.88
CA VAL A 32 -10.90 12.97 5.04
C VAL A 32 -10.06 14.23 4.87
N GLY A 33 -9.30 14.35 3.78
CA GLY A 33 -8.53 15.55 3.46
C GLY A 33 -7.20 15.70 4.21
N VAL A 34 -6.67 14.63 4.82
CA VAL A 34 -5.33 14.64 5.42
C VAL A 34 -4.27 14.84 4.32
N LEU A 35 -4.42 14.12 3.20
CA LEU A 35 -3.59 14.29 2.01
C LEU A 35 -4.49 14.76 0.84
N PRO A 36 -4.83 16.06 0.78
CA PRO A 36 -5.88 16.57 -0.12
C PRO A 36 -5.48 16.56 -1.59
N TYR A 37 -4.19 16.41 -1.89
CA TYR A 37 -3.67 16.34 -3.26
C TYR A 37 -3.77 14.92 -3.86
N LEU A 38 -4.12 13.89 -3.06
CA LEU A 38 -4.31 12.53 -3.56
C LEU A 38 -5.59 12.40 -4.39
N ARG A 39 -5.53 11.54 -5.40
CA ARG A 39 -6.64 11.21 -6.31
C ARG A 39 -7.04 9.74 -6.14
N PRO A 40 -8.17 9.29 -6.73
CA PRO A 40 -8.77 8.01 -6.36
C PRO A 40 -7.99 6.76 -6.72
N ASP A 41 -7.16 6.78 -7.77
CA ASP A 41 -6.43 5.60 -8.25
C ASP A 41 -5.17 5.33 -7.41
N GLY A 42 -4.88 4.07 -7.16
CA GLY A 42 -3.78 3.66 -6.29
C GLY A 42 -3.53 2.17 -6.27
N LYS A 43 -2.28 1.80 -5.94
CA LYS A 43 -1.78 0.42 -5.86
C LYS A 43 -0.85 0.30 -4.67
N THR A 44 -0.95 -0.80 -3.95
CA THR A 44 -0.10 -1.14 -2.82
C THR A 44 0.48 -2.53 -3.02
N GLN A 45 1.73 -2.71 -2.61
CA GLN A 45 2.40 -4.00 -2.62
C GLN A 45 3.31 -4.10 -1.39
N VAL A 46 3.34 -5.28 -0.77
CA VAL A 46 4.13 -5.57 0.40
C VAL A 46 4.95 -6.83 0.14
N SER A 47 6.25 -6.75 0.36
CA SER A 47 7.18 -7.87 0.38
C SER A 47 7.59 -8.14 1.83
N VAL A 48 7.49 -9.39 2.26
CA VAL A 48 7.75 -9.84 3.64
C VAL A 48 8.79 -10.95 3.61
N ILE A 49 9.73 -10.90 4.55
CA ILE A 49 10.71 -11.97 4.77
C ILE A 49 10.07 -13.03 5.66
N TYR A 50 10.17 -14.29 5.23
CA TYR A 50 9.69 -15.45 5.98
C TYR A 50 10.85 -16.33 6.38
N GLU A 51 10.83 -16.80 7.63
CA GLU A 51 11.71 -17.84 8.14
C GLU A 51 10.87 -18.96 8.72
N ASN A 52 11.14 -20.20 8.31
CA ASN A 52 10.43 -21.39 8.79
C ASN A 52 8.89 -21.27 8.72
N GLY A 53 8.38 -20.60 7.68
CA GLY A 53 6.94 -20.40 7.47
C GLY A 53 6.29 -19.33 8.35
N ARG A 54 7.07 -18.50 9.05
CA ARG A 54 6.58 -17.35 9.83
C ARG A 54 7.13 -16.04 9.25
N PRO A 55 6.33 -14.96 9.21
CA PRO A 55 6.85 -13.64 8.84
C PRO A 55 7.78 -13.13 9.94
N VAL A 56 8.93 -12.56 9.56
CA VAL A 56 9.93 -12.02 10.50
C VAL A 56 10.27 -10.56 10.28
N ALA A 57 10.16 -10.07 9.04
CA ALA A 57 10.50 -8.69 8.70
C ALA A 57 9.73 -8.17 7.47
N LEU A 58 9.56 -6.85 7.39
CA LEU A 58 9.10 -6.18 6.18
C LEU A 58 10.30 -5.80 5.31
N ASP A 59 10.39 -6.37 4.11
CA ASP A 59 11.48 -6.04 3.17
C ASP A 59 11.18 -4.75 2.41
N THR A 60 10.02 -4.69 1.74
CA THR A 60 9.67 -3.58 0.85
C THR A 60 8.18 -3.28 0.93
N VAL A 61 7.83 -2.01 1.09
CA VAL A 61 6.48 -1.47 0.87
C VAL A 61 6.52 -0.54 -0.34
N LEU A 62 5.71 -0.87 -1.35
CA LEU A 62 5.53 -0.03 -2.53
C LEU A 62 4.11 0.55 -2.53
N VAL A 63 4.04 1.86 -2.72
CA VAL A 63 2.78 2.58 -2.90
C VAL A 63 2.89 3.41 -4.18
N SER A 64 2.04 3.11 -5.15
CA SER A 64 1.82 3.97 -6.31
C SER A 64 0.45 4.61 -6.18
N THR A 65 0.38 5.91 -5.97
CA THR A 65 -0.87 6.64 -5.79
C THR A 65 -1.00 7.79 -6.76
N GLN A 66 -2.20 7.95 -7.30
CA GLN A 66 -2.53 9.05 -8.17
C GLN A 66 -2.58 10.35 -7.36
N HIS A 67 -2.08 11.45 -7.93
CA HIS A 67 -2.01 12.74 -7.24
C HIS A 67 -2.25 13.92 -8.19
N ALA A 68 -2.43 15.11 -7.62
CA ALA A 68 -2.50 16.35 -8.37
C ALA A 68 -1.16 16.66 -9.08
N PRO A 69 -1.18 17.41 -10.20
CA PRO A 69 0.03 17.87 -10.86
C PRO A 69 0.93 18.71 -9.94
N GLY A 70 2.24 18.63 -10.16
CA GLY A 70 3.23 19.43 -9.43
C GLY A 70 3.59 18.92 -8.03
N VAL A 71 3.05 17.77 -7.61
CA VAL A 71 3.49 17.07 -6.39
C VAL A 71 4.88 16.50 -6.59
N ASP A 72 5.81 16.84 -5.70
CA ASP A 72 7.14 16.27 -5.65
C ASP A 72 7.14 14.94 -4.90
N ILE A 73 7.77 13.92 -5.49
CA ILE A 73 7.72 12.56 -4.95
C ILE A 73 8.59 12.42 -3.70
N GLU A 74 9.81 12.95 -3.73
CA GLU A 74 10.81 12.73 -2.68
C GLU A 74 10.57 13.62 -1.47
N THR A 75 10.19 14.88 -1.69
CA THR A 75 10.11 15.90 -0.64
C THR A 75 8.72 16.09 -0.05
N LEU A 76 7.68 15.57 -0.71
CA LEU A 76 6.29 15.67 -0.24
C LEU A 76 5.60 14.31 -0.17
N LEU A 77 5.46 13.61 -1.31
CA LEU A 77 4.65 12.39 -1.36
C LEU A 77 5.22 11.28 -0.47
N LEU A 78 6.52 11.01 -0.56
CA LEU A 78 7.17 9.94 0.20
C LEU A 78 7.10 10.18 1.72
N PRO A 79 7.45 11.36 2.26
CA PRO A 79 7.24 11.68 3.67
C PRO A 79 5.78 11.50 4.12
N ASP A 80 4.83 12.02 3.35
CA ASP A 80 3.40 11.96 3.68
C ASP A 80 2.86 10.52 3.68
N LEU A 81 3.29 9.69 2.73
CA LEU A 81 2.94 8.28 2.69
C LEU A 81 3.56 7.52 3.87
N ARG A 82 4.81 7.82 4.24
CA ARG A 82 5.44 7.22 5.43
C ARG A 82 4.65 7.55 6.68
N GLU A 83 4.39 8.83 6.93
CA GLU A 83 3.75 9.30 8.16
C GLU A 83 2.28 8.89 8.26
N HIS A 84 1.50 9.14 7.21
CA HIS A 84 0.05 9.06 7.30
C HIS A 84 -0.53 7.74 6.81
N VAL A 85 0.22 6.95 6.04
CA VAL A 85 -0.26 5.69 5.44
C VAL A 85 0.48 4.47 5.98
N ILE A 86 1.82 4.48 5.99
CA ILE A 86 2.63 3.28 6.27
C ILE A 86 2.87 3.10 7.77
N HIS A 87 3.47 4.09 8.45
CA HIS A 87 3.83 3.97 9.87
C HIS A 87 2.66 3.61 10.79
N PRO A 88 1.41 4.13 10.60
CA PRO A 88 0.28 3.76 11.44
C PRO A 88 -0.16 2.30 11.33
N LEU A 89 0.37 1.56 10.35
CA LEU A 89 0.01 0.17 10.04
C LEU A 89 1.18 -0.82 10.19
N LEU A 90 2.35 -0.35 10.63
CA LEU A 90 3.50 -1.23 10.83
C LEU A 90 3.20 -2.24 11.95
N PRO A 91 3.35 -3.56 11.69
CA PRO A 91 3.18 -4.57 12.72
C PRO A 91 4.27 -4.42 13.79
N PRO A 92 3.93 -4.31 15.08
CA PRO A 92 4.91 -4.05 16.13
C PRO A 92 5.87 -5.23 16.38
N ASP A 93 5.47 -6.45 16.00
CA ASP A 93 6.22 -7.68 16.27
C ASP A 93 7.16 -8.09 15.12
N LEU A 94 7.28 -7.27 14.06
CA LEU A 94 8.16 -7.53 12.92
C LEU A 94 9.27 -6.50 12.83
N GLU A 95 10.45 -6.94 12.38
CA GLU A 95 11.51 -6.01 12.03
C GLU A 95 11.11 -5.19 10.79
N HIS A 96 11.29 -3.88 10.87
CA HIS A 96 10.94 -2.96 9.79
C HIS A 96 11.88 -1.75 9.72
N ASP A 97 12.99 -1.77 10.46
CA ASP A 97 13.92 -0.65 10.55
C ASP A 97 14.70 -0.46 9.23
N HIS A 98 14.94 -1.57 8.53
CA HIS A 98 15.61 -1.58 7.22
C HIS A 98 14.64 -1.69 6.03
N MET A 99 13.33 -1.61 6.28
CA MET A 99 12.32 -1.72 5.26
C MET A 99 12.47 -0.62 4.19
N ARG A 100 12.45 -1.02 2.93
CA ARG A 100 12.44 -0.09 1.79
C ARG A 100 11.03 0.43 1.55
N VAL A 101 10.91 1.74 1.38
CA VAL A 101 9.66 2.37 0.93
C VAL A 101 9.86 2.92 -0.47
N LEU A 102 9.02 2.47 -1.41
CA LEU A 102 9.00 2.93 -2.79
C LEU A 102 7.71 3.70 -3.05
N ALA A 103 7.79 5.02 -3.15
CA ALA A 103 6.67 5.88 -3.50
C ALA A 103 6.73 6.22 -4.99
N ASN A 104 5.69 5.89 -5.75
CA ASN A 104 5.57 6.18 -7.18
C ASN A 104 6.88 5.93 -7.98
N PRO A 105 7.48 4.72 -7.92
CA PRO A 105 8.81 4.47 -8.50
C PRO A 105 8.89 4.62 -10.03
N THR A 106 7.74 4.65 -10.71
CA THR A 106 7.64 4.91 -12.15
C THR A 106 7.52 6.40 -12.50
N GLY A 107 7.64 7.30 -11.52
CA GLY A 107 7.49 8.74 -11.68
C GLY A 107 6.07 9.23 -11.41
N ARG A 108 5.71 10.38 -12.00
CA ARG A 108 4.45 11.08 -11.73
C ARG A 108 3.24 10.24 -12.12
N PHE A 109 2.22 10.22 -11.25
CA PHE A 109 0.96 9.51 -11.49
C PHE A 109 -0.21 10.50 -11.45
N GLU A 110 -0.33 11.34 -12.48
CA GLU A 110 -1.34 12.42 -12.52
C GLU A 110 -2.65 11.97 -13.20
N LEU A 111 -2.53 11.15 -14.26
CA LEU A 111 -3.64 10.55 -15.01
C LEU A 111 -3.90 9.12 -14.50
N GLY A 112 -5.14 8.79 -14.19
CA GLY A 112 -5.51 7.49 -13.62
C GLY A 112 -6.98 7.16 -13.84
N GLY A 113 -7.41 6.02 -13.33
CA GLY A 113 -8.77 5.50 -13.49
C GLY A 113 -9.10 5.12 -14.95
N PRO A 114 -10.38 5.14 -15.33
CA PRO A 114 -10.84 4.66 -16.65
C PRO A 114 -10.25 5.40 -17.86
N HIS A 115 -9.71 6.60 -17.64
CA HIS A 115 -9.03 7.35 -18.69
C HIS A 115 -7.66 6.74 -19.04
N ALA A 116 -7.00 6.12 -18.08
CA ALA A 116 -5.66 5.55 -18.24
C ALA A 116 -5.67 4.04 -18.51
N ASP A 117 -6.68 3.30 -18.02
CA ASP A 117 -6.80 1.86 -18.20
C ASP A 117 -8.26 1.40 -18.19
N THR A 118 -8.60 0.40 -19.01
CA THR A 118 -9.98 -0.12 -19.10
C THR A 118 -10.26 -1.07 -17.93
N GLY A 119 -11.28 -0.76 -17.13
CA GLY A 119 -11.76 -1.63 -16.05
C GLY A 119 -12.70 -2.73 -16.55
N LEU A 120 -12.51 -3.96 -16.08
CA LEU A 120 -13.44 -5.07 -16.29
C LEU A 120 -13.72 -5.81 -14.98
N THR A 121 -14.96 -6.27 -14.81
CA THR A 121 -15.39 -7.10 -13.67
C THR A 121 -14.55 -8.38 -13.58
N GLY A 122 -14.20 -8.81 -12.35
CA GLY A 122 -13.51 -10.08 -12.13
C GLY A 122 -12.04 -10.09 -12.58
N ARG A 123 -11.37 -8.93 -12.67
CA ARG A 123 -9.95 -8.83 -13.04
C ARG A 123 -9.02 -8.55 -11.86
N LYS A 124 -9.49 -8.77 -10.65
CA LYS A 124 -8.76 -8.63 -9.38
C LYS A 124 -9.03 -9.79 -8.40
N ILE A 125 -9.36 -10.98 -8.92
CA ILE A 125 -9.80 -12.16 -8.15
C ILE A 125 -8.83 -12.72 -7.09
N ILE A 126 -7.55 -12.31 -7.09
CA ILE A 126 -6.57 -12.68 -6.05
C ILE A 126 -6.43 -11.56 -5.01
N VAL A 127 -6.79 -10.34 -5.40
CA VAL A 127 -6.92 -9.22 -4.46
C VAL A 127 -8.22 -9.36 -3.69
N ASP A 128 -9.30 -9.81 -4.33
CA ASP A 128 -10.56 -10.20 -3.66
C ASP A 128 -10.32 -11.29 -2.60
#